data_AF-A0A9X3WW86-F1
#
_entry.id   AF-A0A9X3WW86-F1
#
_cell.length_a   1.000
_cell.length_b   1.000
_cell.length_c   1.000
_cell.angle_alpha   90.00
_cell.angle_beta   90.00
_cell.angle_gamma   90.00
#
_symmetry.space_group_name_H-M   'P 1'
#
loop_
_entity.id
_entity.type
_entity.pdbx_description
1 polymer ?
#
loop_
_entity_poly.entity_id
_entity_poly.type
_entity_poly.pdbx_seq_one_letter_code
_entity_poly.pdbx_strand_id
1 'polypeptide(L)'
;MKSKTYVALILSGTLGLGLGACRATGNNTTGIGGEGGEGGAGASGGEGGAGASGGMGSGGMTTSSTGTPGSSSSSGTMCTPTGDENTTEACSDGVDNDCDGFKDCNDFNCDSVAPCAKIQEASNPLCSDGIDNDMDGQTDCQEMACQALAFCKREWSNGRCSDGIDNDGDGKSDCLDTDCQAEGIVVCTGDQPANPMPMAAEFESLANDACTNGQNEDGNNFIDCSDNACLVNPDVTACKNLVKEDSNVFCANGLDDDKDGVSDCEDPGCQREGIIVCNANVPANPMPAPNEWTALANAECSNGATDDGNNFIDCADFGCSLNPDVTICPEANDAECSDNVDNNSNTFVDCADNSCSRKPSITVCGHELSFAECSDGISNDGNPFVDCDDFACANSGACVK
;
A
#
# COMPACT_ATOMS: atom_id res chain seq x y z
N MET A 1 -3.45 59.30 -22.52
CA MET A 1 -4.13 59.33 -23.84
C MET A 1 -3.14 58.94 -24.93
N LYS A 2 -3.22 57.70 -25.44
CA LYS A 2 -3.06 57.33 -26.87
C LYS A 2 -3.29 55.82 -26.98
N SER A 3 -4.43 55.51 -27.61
CA SER A 3 -4.95 54.18 -27.89
C SER A 3 -4.14 53.49 -29.01
N LYS A 4 -3.99 52.17 -28.93
CA LYS A 4 -3.54 51.33 -30.06
C LYS A 4 -4.60 50.27 -30.34
N THR A 5 -5.16 50.37 -31.54
CA THR A 5 -6.18 49.54 -32.16
C THR A 5 -5.60 48.19 -32.59
N TYR A 6 -6.27 47.09 -32.26
CA TYR A 6 -6.03 45.76 -32.84
C TYR A 6 -7.01 45.50 -33.99
N VAL A 7 -6.48 44.98 -35.10
CA VAL A 7 -7.22 44.58 -36.30
C VAL A 7 -7.51 43.08 -36.22
N ALA A 8 -8.79 42.71 -36.25
CA ALA A 8 -9.24 41.33 -36.35
C ALA A 8 -9.44 40.97 -37.84
N LEU A 9 -8.88 39.83 -38.25
CA LEU A 9 -9.02 39.24 -39.58
C LEU A 9 -9.97 38.05 -39.47
N ILE A 10 -11.13 38.17 -40.13
CA ILE A 10 -12.15 37.12 -40.27
C ILE A 10 -11.86 36.39 -41.58
N LEU A 11 -11.78 35.06 -41.55
CA LEU A 11 -11.87 34.24 -42.76
C LEU A 11 -12.97 33.19 -42.60
N SER A 12 -13.89 33.22 -43.56
CA SER A 12 -15.14 32.47 -43.64
C SER A 12 -14.91 31.05 -44.18
N GLY A 13 -15.57 30.04 -43.58
CA GLY A 13 -15.67 28.68 -44.09
C GLY A 13 -17.14 28.30 -44.34
N THR A 14 -17.43 27.90 -45.58
CA THR A 14 -18.77 27.66 -46.14
C THR A 14 -19.38 26.30 -45.78
N LEU A 15 -20.71 26.32 -45.62
CA LEU A 15 -21.64 25.22 -45.43
C LEU A 15 -21.68 24.25 -46.64
N GLY A 16 -21.68 22.95 -46.37
CA GLY A 16 -21.99 21.89 -47.35
C GLY A 16 -22.71 20.72 -46.68
N LEU A 17 -24.03 20.67 -46.82
CA LEU A 17 -24.89 19.53 -46.44
C LEU A 17 -24.90 18.49 -47.56
N GLY A 18 -24.79 17.20 -47.20
CA GLY A 18 -25.02 16.07 -48.11
C GLY A 18 -25.18 14.75 -47.37
N LEU A 19 -26.44 14.32 -47.23
CA LEU A 19 -26.87 13.01 -46.71
C LEU A 19 -26.34 11.83 -47.55
N GLY A 20 -26.19 10.66 -46.93
CA GLY A 20 -26.22 9.38 -47.67
C GLY A 20 -25.63 8.19 -46.91
N ALA A 21 -26.52 7.34 -46.37
CA ALA A 21 -26.21 6.14 -45.60
C ALA A 21 -25.75 4.92 -46.42
N CYS A 22 -25.11 3.99 -45.70
CA CYS A 22 -25.01 2.53 -45.88
C CYS A 22 -24.46 1.93 -47.18
N ARG A 23 -23.34 1.18 -47.06
CA ARG A 23 -23.25 -0.20 -47.58
C ARG A 23 -22.06 -0.98 -47.00
N ALA A 24 -22.40 -2.15 -46.44
CA ALA A 24 -21.47 -3.24 -46.15
C ALA A 24 -21.25 -4.12 -47.40
N THR A 25 -20.00 -4.54 -47.60
CA THR A 25 -19.49 -5.75 -48.29
C THR A 25 -18.01 -5.83 -47.90
N GLY A 26 -17.38 -6.89 -47.39
CA GLY A 26 -17.60 -8.32 -47.60
C GLY A 26 -16.43 -8.90 -48.43
N ASN A 27 -15.67 -9.83 -47.83
CA ASN A 27 -14.60 -10.71 -48.36
C ASN A 27 -13.20 -10.09 -48.60
N ASN A 28 -12.12 -10.51 -47.90
CA ASN A 28 -11.47 -11.83 -47.75
C ASN A 28 -10.64 -12.25 -48.99
N THR A 29 -9.30 -12.32 -48.85
CA THR A 29 -8.49 -13.57 -48.92
C THR A 29 -6.99 -13.29 -49.03
N THR A 30 -6.20 -14.33 -48.68
CA THR A 30 -4.74 -14.54 -48.75
C THR A 30 -3.95 -13.88 -47.60
N GLY A 31 -3.55 -14.59 -46.54
CA GLY A 31 -2.60 -15.74 -46.47
C GLY A 31 -1.22 -15.14 -46.13
N ILE A 32 -0.43 -15.55 -45.11
CA ILE A 32 0.36 -16.79 -44.96
C ILE A 32 0.97 -16.86 -43.52
N GLY A 33 0.98 -18.06 -42.89
CA GLY A 33 1.91 -18.65 -41.87
C GLY A 33 2.47 -17.83 -40.68
N GLY A 34 2.74 -18.35 -39.48
CA GLY A 34 2.77 -19.69 -38.90
C GLY A 34 3.62 -19.65 -37.61
N GLU A 35 3.21 -20.43 -36.59
CA GLU A 35 3.98 -21.14 -35.53
C GLU A 35 5.00 -20.35 -34.68
N GLY A 36 4.80 -20.19 -33.36
CA GLY A 36 5.20 -21.13 -32.27
C GLY A 36 6.45 -20.55 -31.56
N GLY A 37 6.65 -20.47 -30.24
CA GLY A 37 6.12 -21.19 -29.08
C GLY A 37 7.28 -21.88 -28.36
N GLU A 38 7.62 -21.45 -27.12
CA GLU A 38 8.40 -22.15 -26.06
C GLU A 38 8.51 -21.16 -24.87
N GLY A 39 8.30 -21.45 -23.58
CA GLY A 39 7.92 -22.67 -22.86
C GLY A 39 8.62 -22.76 -21.48
N GLY A 40 7.85 -23.02 -20.42
CA GLY A 40 8.27 -23.64 -19.13
C GLY A 40 8.58 -22.69 -17.96
N ALA A 41 8.31 -22.97 -16.68
CA ALA A 41 7.70 -24.05 -15.90
C ALA A 41 7.50 -23.46 -14.46
N GLY A 42 6.57 -23.80 -13.56
CA GLY A 42 5.97 -25.09 -13.22
C GLY A 42 6.64 -25.68 -11.96
N ALA A 43 6.08 -25.44 -10.76
CA ALA A 43 6.30 -26.27 -9.57
C ALA A 43 5.17 -26.08 -8.53
N SER A 44 4.92 -27.14 -7.77
CA SER A 44 3.67 -27.49 -7.09
C SER A 44 3.89 -27.84 -5.62
N GLY A 45 2.94 -27.46 -4.75
CA GLY A 45 2.34 -28.31 -3.70
C GLY A 45 2.99 -28.40 -2.31
N GLY A 46 2.14 -28.38 -1.26
CA GLY A 46 2.39 -29.12 -0.01
C GLY A 46 1.91 -28.50 1.32
N GLU A 47 0.69 -28.84 1.74
CA GLU A 47 0.21 -29.21 3.11
C GLU A 47 0.60 -28.40 4.39
N GLY A 48 -0.41 -27.77 5.01
CA GLY A 48 -0.91 -28.06 6.38
C GLY A 48 -0.18 -27.52 7.64
N GLY A 49 -0.95 -26.87 8.55
CA GLY A 49 -0.73 -27.00 10.00
C GLY A 49 -0.80 -25.74 10.88
N ALA A 50 -1.99 -25.48 11.44
CA ALA A 50 -2.36 -25.03 12.81
C ALA A 50 -1.42 -24.19 13.71
N GLY A 51 -1.98 -23.08 14.25
CA GLY A 51 -1.91 -22.59 15.64
C GLY A 51 -0.57 -22.01 16.12
N ALA A 52 -0.47 -21.05 17.03
CA ALA A 52 -1.45 -20.37 17.90
C ALA A 52 -0.82 -19.04 18.36
N SER A 53 -1.62 -17.99 18.41
CA SER A 53 -1.31 -16.71 19.07
C SER A 53 -1.62 -16.82 20.57
N GLY A 54 -0.74 -16.23 21.38
CA GLY A 54 -0.89 -16.12 22.82
C GLY A 54 -0.14 -14.90 23.32
N GLY A 55 -0.84 -13.77 23.34
CA GLY A 55 -0.34 -12.47 23.75
C GLY A 55 -0.04 -12.33 25.24
N MET A 56 0.76 -11.31 25.51
CA MET A 56 1.26 -10.87 26.81
C MET A 56 0.27 -9.90 27.46
N GLY A 57 0.29 -9.88 28.80
CA GLY A 57 -0.42 -8.89 29.61
C GLY A 57 0.53 -8.27 30.64
N SER A 58 0.68 -6.95 30.51
CA SER A 58 1.63 -6.03 31.14
C SER A 58 1.37 -5.72 32.63
N GLY A 59 2.39 -5.23 33.34
CA GLY A 59 2.17 -4.33 34.50
C GLY A 59 3.28 -4.14 35.56
N GLY A 60 4.21 -3.20 35.31
CA GLY A 60 4.44 -2.01 36.17
C GLY A 60 5.10 -2.09 37.58
N MET A 61 6.42 -1.82 37.61
CA MET A 61 7.24 -1.01 38.55
C MET A 61 6.81 -0.71 40.01
N THR A 62 7.69 -1.03 40.98
CA THR A 62 8.24 -0.08 41.98
C THR A 62 9.62 -0.55 42.51
N THR A 63 10.32 0.32 43.24
CA THR A 63 11.77 0.44 43.38
C THR A 63 12.41 -0.28 44.60
N SER A 64 13.71 -0.59 44.44
CA SER A 64 14.79 -0.65 45.44
C SER A 64 14.98 -1.87 46.38
N SER A 65 16.19 -2.43 46.23
CA SER A 65 17.15 -2.87 47.26
C SER A 65 17.03 -4.24 47.95
N THR A 66 17.98 -5.11 47.57
CA THR A 66 18.76 -6.07 48.40
C THR A 66 18.03 -7.00 49.37
N GLY A 67 17.99 -8.29 49.02
CA GLY A 67 18.28 -9.37 49.99
C GLY A 67 17.28 -10.53 50.08
N THR A 68 17.80 -11.74 49.81
CA THR A 68 17.36 -13.08 50.26
C THR A 68 16.13 -13.71 49.58
N PRO A 69 16.12 -15.05 49.37
CA PRO A 69 15.13 -15.73 48.55
C PRO A 69 13.90 -16.08 49.39
N GLY A 70 12.73 -15.74 48.88
CA GLY A 70 11.45 -16.01 49.51
C GLY A 70 10.33 -15.97 48.48
N SER A 71 9.89 -17.16 48.08
CA SER A 71 8.69 -17.42 47.29
C SER A 71 7.45 -16.74 47.85
N SER A 72 6.58 -16.20 46.97
CA SER A 72 5.15 -15.91 47.16
C SER A 72 4.55 -15.50 45.79
N SER A 73 4.18 -16.41 44.87
CA SER A 73 2.92 -17.16 44.76
C SER A 73 1.63 -16.32 44.58
N SER A 74 1.17 -16.19 43.33
CA SER A 74 -0.24 -16.24 42.87
C SER A 74 -0.25 -16.04 41.34
N SER A 75 -0.55 -16.97 40.42
CA SER A 75 -1.43 -18.14 40.40
C SER A 75 -0.74 -19.25 39.57
N GLY A 76 -0.69 -20.45 40.12
CA GLY A 76 0.11 -21.55 39.56
C GLY A 76 -0.50 -22.22 38.34
N THR A 77 0.17 -22.06 37.20
CA THR A 77 0.58 -23.22 36.40
C THR A 77 1.82 -23.80 37.07
N MET A 78 1.89 -25.12 37.27
CA MET A 78 3.05 -25.77 37.88
C MET A 78 4.24 -25.69 36.91
N CYS A 79 5.06 -24.64 36.99
CA CYS A 79 6.34 -24.56 36.29
C CYS A 79 7.38 -25.43 37.02
N THR A 80 8.14 -26.22 36.27
CA THR A 80 9.26 -27.02 36.79
C THR A 80 10.54 -26.57 36.10
N PRO A 81 11.52 -25.98 36.82
CA PRO A 81 12.73 -25.46 36.18
C PRO A 81 13.47 -26.56 35.43
N THR A 82 13.67 -26.34 34.14
CA THR A 82 14.32 -27.27 33.19
C THR A 82 15.69 -26.77 32.74
N GLY A 83 16.03 -25.49 32.95
CA GLY A 83 17.34 -24.93 32.63
C GLY A 83 17.37 -23.41 32.72
N ASP A 84 18.48 -22.81 32.25
CA ASP A 84 18.52 -21.38 31.96
C ASP A 84 17.85 -21.14 30.59
N GLU A 85 17.15 -20.03 30.45
CA GLU A 85 16.40 -19.67 29.24
C GLU A 85 17.26 -18.88 28.24
N ASN A 86 18.38 -19.48 27.79
CA ASN A 86 19.39 -18.78 27.00
C ASN A 86 19.96 -19.60 25.82
N THR A 87 19.25 -20.64 25.40
CA THR A 87 19.60 -21.45 24.22
C THR A 87 18.49 -21.39 23.19
N THR A 88 18.83 -21.63 21.91
CA THR A 88 17.83 -21.60 20.83
C THR A 88 16.65 -22.52 21.12
N GLU A 89 16.91 -23.67 21.72
CA GLU A 89 15.87 -24.64 22.11
C GLU A 89 15.02 -24.12 23.27
N ALA A 90 15.62 -23.53 24.31
CA ALA A 90 14.88 -23.01 25.45
C ALA A 90 14.07 -21.75 25.11
N CYS A 91 14.56 -20.95 24.16
CA CYS A 91 13.93 -19.71 23.72
C CYS A 91 12.86 -19.90 22.64
N SER A 92 12.47 -21.14 22.32
CA SER A 92 11.47 -21.43 21.28
C SER A 92 10.60 -22.67 21.56
N ASP A 93 10.62 -23.19 22.78
CA ASP A 93 9.90 -24.42 23.15
C ASP A 93 8.52 -24.18 23.79
N GLY A 94 8.13 -22.92 23.99
CA GLY A 94 6.84 -22.57 24.58
C GLY A 94 6.81 -22.62 26.11
N VAL A 95 7.95 -22.88 26.76
CA VAL A 95 8.07 -23.19 28.19
C VAL A 95 8.98 -22.18 28.89
N ASP A 96 8.50 -21.65 30.02
CA ASP A 96 9.31 -20.91 31.00
C ASP A 96 10.29 -21.89 31.67
N ASN A 97 11.51 -21.94 31.16
CA ASN A 97 12.52 -22.94 31.49
C ASN A 97 13.22 -22.63 32.82
N ASP A 98 13.28 -21.36 33.22
CA ASP A 98 13.90 -20.90 34.47
C ASP A 98 12.88 -20.53 35.58
N CYS A 99 11.59 -20.55 35.25
CA CYS A 99 10.43 -20.28 36.09
C CYS A 99 10.37 -18.85 36.67
N ASP A 100 10.85 -17.85 35.93
CA ASP A 100 10.79 -16.44 36.32
C ASP A 100 9.50 -15.72 35.89
N GLY A 101 8.66 -16.39 35.09
CA GLY A 101 7.36 -15.91 34.61
C GLY A 101 7.38 -15.35 33.19
N PHE A 102 8.54 -15.32 32.54
CA PHE A 102 8.69 -15.01 31.13
C PHE A 102 8.98 -16.30 30.35
N LYS A 103 8.73 -16.30 29.03
CA LYS A 103 8.96 -17.49 28.20
C LYS A 103 9.32 -17.13 26.77
N ASP A 104 10.17 -17.93 26.13
CA ASP A 104 10.65 -17.75 24.76
C ASP A 104 11.18 -16.31 24.54
N CYS A 105 10.82 -15.68 23.43
CA CYS A 105 11.24 -14.31 23.12
C CYS A 105 10.66 -13.23 24.04
N ASN A 106 9.81 -13.61 24.99
CA ASN A 106 9.36 -12.72 26.05
C ASN A 106 10.28 -12.75 27.28
N ASP A 107 11.21 -13.69 27.34
CA ASP A 107 12.26 -13.78 28.36
C ASP A 107 13.49 -12.93 27.96
N PHE A 108 13.92 -12.06 28.86
CA PHE A 108 15.09 -11.19 28.67
C PHE A 108 16.42 -11.95 28.49
N ASN A 109 16.48 -13.20 28.96
CA ASN A 109 17.62 -14.09 28.77
C ASN A 109 17.72 -14.59 27.31
N CYS A 110 16.63 -14.47 26.53
CA CYS A 110 16.55 -14.85 25.12
C CYS A 110 16.90 -13.74 24.13
N ASP A 111 17.03 -12.47 24.56
CA ASP A 111 17.24 -11.27 23.71
C ASP A 111 18.35 -11.38 22.64
N SER A 112 19.33 -12.26 22.84
CA SER A 112 20.48 -12.44 21.92
C SER A 112 20.58 -13.84 21.31
N VAL A 113 19.54 -14.66 21.47
CA VAL A 113 19.50 -16.05 21.00
C VAL A 113 18.76 -16.11 19.67
N ALA A 114 19.21 -16.96 18.73
CA ALA A 114 18.80 -16.94 17.32
C ALA A 114 17.29 -17.05 16.95
N PRO A 115 16.30 -17.41 17.81
CA PRO A 115 14.89 -17.20 17.48
C PRO A 115 14.34 -15.83 17.95
N CYS A 116 15.04 -15.13 18.84
CA CYS A 116 14.60 -13.90 19.50
C CYS A 116 15.59 -12.73 19.34
N ALA A 117 16.74 -13.01 18.74
CA ALA A 117 17.75 -12.02 18.43
C ALA A 117 17.18 -11.04 17.41
N LYS A 118 16.94 -9.81 17.87
CA LYS A 118 16.70 -8.64 17.02
C LYS A 118 17.80 -8.55 15.98
N ILE A 119 17.43 -8.53 14.70
CA ILE A 119 18.39 -8.58 13.60
C ILE A 119 18.73 -7.13 13.28
N GLN A 120 19.98 -6.74 13.54
CA GLN A 120 20.43 -5.39 13.24
C GLN A 120 20.14 -5.02 11.77
N GLU A 121 19.46 -3.90 11.59
CA GLU A 121 19.05 -3.40 10.29
C GLU A 121 20.24 -2.72 9.59
N ALA A 122 21.07 -3.53 8.90
CA ALA A 122 22.35 -3.06 8.37
C ALA A 122 22.68 -3.61 6.98
N SER A 123 21.67 -4.02 6.22
CA SER A 123 21.84 -4.55 4.86
C SER A 123 20.78 -4.01 3.92
N ASN A 124 21.08 -3.86 2.62
CA ASN A 124 20.12 -3.29 1.67
C ASN A 124 18.73 -3.92 1.77
N PRO A 125 18.55 -5.27 1.82
CA PRO A 125 17.22 -5.85 1.94
C PRO A 125 16.49 -5.55 3.25
N LEU A 126 17.22 -5.42 4.37
CA LEU A 126 16.65 -5.11 5.68
C LEU A 126 16.39 -3.61 5.85
N CYS A 127 17.14 -2.78 5.13
CA CYS A 127 17.06 -1.32 5.18
C CYS A 127 16.29 -0.75 3.98
N SER A 128 15.49 -1.60 3.33
CA SER A 128 14.62 -1.25 2.23
C SER A 128 13.32 -2.06 2.25
N ASP A 129 13.01 -2.74 3.36
CA ASP A 129 11.83 -3.58 3.46
C ASP A 129 10.70 -2.93 4.25
N GLY A 130 10.91 -1.72 4.78
CA GLY A 130 9.88 -0.98 5.52
C GLY A 130 9.64 -1.52 6.92
N ILE A 131 10.50 -2.43 7.42
CA ILE A 131 10.33 -3.10 8.71
C ILE A 131 11.48 -2.66 9.63
N ASP A 132 11.14 -2.22 10.84
CA ASP A 132 12.13 -2.01 11.90
C ASP A 132 12.61 -3.37 12.43
N ASN A 133 13.61 -3.92 11.74
CA ASN A 133 14.05 -5.31 11.92
C ASN A 133 14.75 -5.55 13.28
N ASP A 134 15.19 -4.48 13.96
CA ASP A 134 15.73 -4.54 15.32
C ASP A 134 14.82 -3.92 16.41
N MET A 135 13.65 -3.42 16.00
CA MET A 135 12.59 -2.87 16.85
C MET A 135 13.11 -1.77 17.79
N ASP A 136 13.90 -0.84 17.27
CA ASP A 136 14.47 0.29 18.01
C ASP A 136 13.74 1.63 17.80
N GLY A 137 12.73 1.62 16.93
CA GLY A 137 11.87 2.75 16.54
C GLY A 137 12.39 3.52 15.34
N GLN A 138 13.40 3.01 14.62
CA GLN A 138 13.92 3.60 13.40
C GLN A 138 13.84 2.60 12.25
N THR A 139 13.03 2.91 11.24
CA THR A 139 12.84 2.03 10.08
C THR A 139 13.70 2.48 8.89
N ASP A 140 14.30 1.52 8.19
CA ASP A 140 15.09 1.69 6.98
C ASP A 140 16.09 2.85 7.10
N CYS A 141 15.93 3.88 6.28
CA CYS A 141 16.85 4.99 6.16
C CYS A 141 16.85 5.95 7.34
N GLN A 142 15.90 5.76 8.27
CA GLN A 142 15.92 6.42 9.56
C GLN A 142 16.97 5.75 10.47
N GLU A 143 17.22 4.44 10.30
CA GLU A 143 18.19 3.71 11.11
C GLU A 143 19.63 4.10 10.76
N MET A 144 20.41 4.37 11.81
CA MET A 144 21.79 4.81 11.72
C MET A 144 22.67 3.80 10.98
N ALA A 145 22.44 2.51 11.20
CA ALA A 145 23.14 1.43 10.51
C ALA A 145 22.79 1.35 9.01
N CYS A 146 21.58 1.78 8.63
CA CYS A 146 21.10 1.83 7.25
C CYS A 146 21.51 3.08 6.47
N GLN A 147 21.75 4.22 7.14
CA GLN A 147 22.11 5.49 6.48
C GLN A 147 23.34 5.40 5.56
N ALA A 148 24.23 4.42 5.79
CA ALA A 148 25.42 4.22 4.99
C ALA A 148 25.17 3.38 3.71
N LEU A 149 24.01 2.77 3.57
CA LEU A 149 23.68 1.82 2.51
C LEU A 149 23.19 2.50 1.24
N ALA A 150 23.44 1.85 0.10
CA ALA A 150 23.15 2.40 -1.22
C ALA A 150 21.67 2.76 -1.39
N PHE A 151 20.74 1.95 -0.85
CA PHE A 151 19.30 2.22 -0.94
C PHE A 151 18.93 3.56 -0.29
N CYS A 152 19.35 3.77 0.94
CA CYS A 152 19.13 5.01 1.70
C CYS A 152 19.92 6.20 1.23
N LYS A 153 20.84 5.95 0.30
CA LYS A 153 21.68 6.92 -0.34
C LYS A 153 21.31 7.22 -1.78
N ARG A 154 20.34 6.49 -2.36
CA ARG A 154 19.82 6.76 -3.71
C ARG A 154 19.50 8.24 -3.90
N GLU A 155 19.59 8.68 -5.14
CA GLU A 155 19.34 10.07 -5.55
C GLU A 155 17.93 10.22 -6.10
N TRP A 156 16.93 10.25 -5.21
CA TRP A 156 15.49 10.28 -5.55
C TRP A 156 14.76 11.45 -4.86
N SER A 157 15.50 12.48 -4.44
CA SER A 157 14.94 13.74 -3.98
C SER A 157 15.58 14.90 -4.72
N ASN A 158 14.85 16.01 -4.86
CA ASN A 158 15.36 17.20 -5.54
C ASN A 158 16.60 17.76 -4.85
N GLY A 159 16.68 17.63 -3.53
CA GLY A 159 17.86 18.03 -2.76
C GLY A 159 19.11 17.23 -3.10
N ARG A 160 18.99 15.89 -3.23
CA ARG A 160 20.12 15.01 -3.56
C ARG A 160 20.51 15.09 -5.02
N CYS A 161 19.53 15.25 -5.90
CA CYS A 161 19.74 15.39 -7.33
C CYS A 161 20.30 16.76 -7.77
N SER A 162 20.68 17.62 -6.83
CA SER A 162 21.21 18.97 -7.14
C SER A 162 22.28 19.47 -6.15
N ASP A 163 22.87 18.60 -5.34
CA ASP A 163 23.87 18.98 -4.32
C ASP A 163 25.33 18.82 -4.77
N GLY A 164 25.57 18.23 -5.94
CA GLY A 164 26.91 18.00 -6.50
C GLY A 164 27.65 16.81 -5.89
N ILE A 165 26.95 15.95 -5.17
CA ILE A 165 27.48 14.75 -4.52
C ILE A 165 26.96 13.52 -5.29
N ASP A 166 27.77 12.46 -5.30
CA ASP A 166 27.35 11.11 -5.68
C ASP A 166 26.90 10.43 -4.39
N ASN A 167 25.61 10.54 -4.07
CA ASN A 167 25.11 10.16 -2.77
C ASN A 167 25.12 8.64 -2.59
N ASP A 168 24.79 7.88 -3.64
CA ASP A 168 24.63 6.42 -3.63
C ASP A 168 25.93 5.65 -3.93
N GLY A 169 26.94 6.34 -4.46
CA GLY A 169 28.27 5.83 -4.73
C GLY A 169 28.39 5.04 -6.03
N ASP A 170 27.43 5.16 -6.96
CA ASP A 170 27.46 4.45 -8.25
C ASP A 170 28.45 5.07 -9.26
N GLY A 171 28.97 6.26 -8.95
CA GLY A 171 29.92 7.01 -9.76
C GLY A 171 29.29 8.07 -10.67
N LYS A 172 27.97 8.27 -10.60
CA LYS A 172 27.23 9.39 -11.20
C LYS A 172 26.78 10.35 -10.09
N SER A 173 26.35 11.55 -10.47
CA SER A 173 25.97 12.58 -9.49
C SER A 173 24.93 13.49 -10.11
N ASP A 174 23.96 13.90 -9.31
CA ASP A 174 22.88 14.80 -9.70
C ASP A 174 22.15 14.30 -10.97
N CYS A 175 21.81 15.19 -11.90
CA CYS A 175 21.14 14.83 -13.14
C CYS A 175 21.92 13.88 -14.05
N LEU A 176 23.23 13.66 -13.82
CA LEU A 176 23.94 12.60 -14.56
C LEU A 176 23.62 11.21 -14.00
N ASP A 177 23.06 11.14 -12.80
CA ASP A 177 22.55 9.94 -12.20
C ASP A 177 21.22 9.51 -12.84
N THR A 178 21.09 8.21 -13.02
CA THR A 178 19.86 7.57 -13.51
C THR A 178 18.76 7.56 -12.45
N ASP A 179 19.12 7.56 -11.17
CA ASP A 179 18.14 7.64 -10.06
C ASP A 179 17.42 9.00 -10.05
N CYS A 180 18.07 10.05 -10.55
CA CYS A 180 17.49 11.38 -10.72
C CYS A 180 16.63 11.55 -11.98
N GLN A 181 16.52 10.52 -12.83
CA GLN A 181 15.66 10.50 -14.01
C GLN A 181 14.30 9.90 -13.66
N ALA A 182 13.64 10.48 -12.67
CA ALA A 182 12.41 9.97 -12.08
C ALA A 182 11.37 11.10 -11.95
N GLU A 183 10.09 10.74 -12.01
CA GLU A 183 9.01 11.70 -11.82
C GLU A 183 9.05 12.35 -10.42
N GLY A 184 8.67 13.63 -10.34
CA GLY A 184 8.84 14.44 -9.12
C GLY A 184 10.25 15.00 -8.90
N ILE A 185 11.26 14.63 -9.71
CA ILE A 185 12.58 15.26 -9.72
C ILE A 185 12.59 16.43 -10.71
N VAL A 186 12.28 17.63 -10.21
CA VAL A 186 12.15 18.87 -11.00
C VAL A 186 13.45 19.65 -11.18
N VAL A 187 14.51 19.25 -10.49
CA VAL A 187 15.85 19.87 -10.62
C VAL A 187 16.62 19.42 -11.85
N CYS A 188 16.12 18.39 -12.56
CA CYS A 188 16.74 17.82 -13.75
C CYS A 188 15.85 17.97 -14.99
N THR A 189 16.48 17.98 -16.17
CA THR A 189 15.83 17.95 -17.47
C THR A 189 16.63 17.01 -18.35
N GLY A 190 16.34 15.70 -18.23
CA GLY A 190 17.26 14.66 -18.67
C GLY A 190 18.58 14.75 -17.90
N ASP A 191 19.69 14.50 -18.58
CA ASP A 191 21.03 14.50 -18.00
C ASP A 191 21.56 15.88 -17.54
N GLN A 192 20.74 16.93 -17.54
CA GLN A 192 21.18 18.32 -17.32
C GLN A 192 20.37 18.99 -16.20
N PRO A 193 21.00 19.87 -15.39
CA PRO A 193 20.26 20.68 -14.42
C PRO A 193 19.20 21.56 -15.10
N ALA A 194 18.05 21.66 -14.45
CA ALA A 194 16.95 22.54 -14.85
C ALA A 194 17.42 24.00 -14.94
N ASN A 195 16.86 24.74 -15.90
CA ASN A 195 17.19 26.15 -16.12
C ASN A 195 15.92 26.99 -16.36
N PRO A 196 15.52 27.87 -15.42
CA PRO A 196 16.21 28.17 -14.16
C PRO A 196 16.16 26.99 -13.18
N MET A 197 17.18 26.87 -12.34
CA MET A 197 17.21 25.85 -11.29
C MET A 197 16.18 26.22 -10.21
N PRO A 198 15.25 25.31 -9.87
CA PRO A 198 14.30 25.54 -8.79
C PRO A 198 14.99 25.81 -7.47
N MET A 199 14.40 26.65 -6.62
CA MET A 199 14.90 26.82 -5.26
C MET A 199 14.36 25.71 -4.36
N ALA A 200 15.10 25.33 -3.32
CA ALA A 200 14.66 24.29 -2.38
C ALA A 200 13.29 24.57 -1.74
N ALA A 201 12.92 25.85 -1.58
CA ALA A 201 11.61 26.25 -1.08
C ALA A 201 10.44 25.97 -2.06
N GLU A 202 10.75 25.64 -3.32
CA GLU A 202 9.78 25.37 -4.38
C GLU A 202 9.68 23.86 -4.68
N PHE A 203 10.58 23.03 -4.15
CA PHE A 203 10.65 21.60 -4.47
C PHE A 203 9.32 20.89 -4.23
N GLU A 204 8.73 21.04 -3.04
CA GLU A 204 7.44 20.38 -2.73
C GLU A 204 6.34 20.78 -3.72
N SER A 205 6.18 22.08 -3.99
CA SER A 205 5.13 22.55 -4.90
C SER A 205 5.34 22.04 -6.32
N LEU A 206 6.58 22.09 -6.82
CA LEU A 206 6.89 21.69 -8.19
C LEU A 206 6.88 20.16 -8.36
N ALA A 207 7.36 19.41 -7.36
CA ALA A 207 7.31 17.95 -7.37
C ALA A 207 5.88 17.45 -7.31
N ASN A 208 5.03 18.06 -6.46
CA ASN A 208 3.60 17.77 -6.45
C ASN A 208 2.93 18.10 -7.78
N ASP A 209 3.24 19.26 -8.38
CA ASP A 209 2.71 19.62 -9.71
C ASP A 209 3.20 18.63 -10.78
N ALA A 210 4.44 18.14 -10.73
CA ALA A 210 4.94 17.13 -11.64
C ALA A 210 4.16 15.81 -11.51
N CYS A 211 3.93 15.37 -10.27
CA CYS A 211 3.27 14.11 -9.94
C CYS A 211 1.73 14.17 -9.87
N THR A 212 1.08 15.20 -10.42
CA THR A 212 -0.41 15.32 -10.42
C THR A 212 -0.96 16.06 -11.64
N ASN A 213 -0.21 16.13 -12.74
CA ASN A 213 -0.60 16.94 -13.91
C ASN A 213 -1.06 16.14 -15.14
N GLY A 214 -1.12 14.82 -15.03
CA GLY A 214 -1.54 13.88 -16.05
C GLY A 214 -0.46 13.63 -17.11
N GLN A 215 0.82 13.87 -16.79
CA GLN A 215 1.94 13.60 -17.68
C GLN A 215 2.83 12.50 -17.11
N ASN A 216 3.67 11.97 -17.99
CA ASN A 216 4.66 10.96 -17.65
C ASN A 216 6.02 11.59 -17.97
N GLU A 217 6.65 12.11 -16.94
CA GLU A 217 7.80 13.01 -17.06
C GLU A 217 9.09 12.22 -17.31
N ASP A 218 9.16 10.98 -16.83
CA ASP A 218 10.34 10.12 -16.91
C ASP A 218 10.27 9.06 -18.05
N GLY A 219 9.10 8.90 -18.65
CA GLY A 219 8.84 8.01 -19.79
C GLY A 219 8.66 6.53 -19.44
N ASN A 220 8.40 6.16 -18.18
CA ASN A 220 8.32 4.76 -17.73
C ASN A 220 6.93 4.09 -17.94
N ASN A 221 5.92 4.88 -18.32
CA ASN A 221 4.50 4.54 -18.60
C ASN A 221 3.57 4.57 -17.39
N PHE A 222 4.08 4.90 -16.22
CA PHE A 222 3.29 5.33 -15.08
C PHE A 222 3.15 6.86 -15.15
N ILE A 223 2.06 7.37 -14.60
CA ILE A 223 1.70 8.79 -14.63
C ILE A 223 1.38 9.17 -13.20
N ASP A 224 1.88 10.32 -12.76
CA ASP A 224 1.50 10.97 -11.51
C ASP A 224 1.59 10.00 -10.31
N CYS A 225 0.52 9.88 -9.50
CA CYS A 225 0.54 9.11 -8.26
C CYS A 225 0.52 7.59 -8.46
N SER A 226 0.36 7.11 -9.70
CA SER A 226 0.59 5.71 -10.05
C SER A 226 2.06 5.43 -10.36
N ASP A 227 2.88 6.48 -10.53
CA ASP A 227 4.33 6.32 -10.57
C ASP A 227 4.91 6.11 -9.17
N ASN A 228 5.64 5.02 -9.00
CA ASN A 228 6.34 4.73 -7.76
C ASN A 228 7.36 5.83 -7.40
N ALA A 229 7.99 6.48 -8.40
CA ALA A 229 8.85 7.63 -8.17
C ALA A 229 8.13 8.74 -7.39
N CYS A 230 6.87 9.01 -7.71
CA CYS A 230 6.04 9.98 -7.01
C CYS A 230 5.62 9.52 -5.61
N LEU A 231 5.36 8.23 -5.43
CA LEU A 231 5.02 7.66 -4.12
C LEU A 231 6.20 7.72 -3.15
N VAL A 232 7.38 7.35 -3.65
CA VAL A 232 8.57 7.28 -2.83
C VAL A 232 9.10 8.70 -2.58
N ASN A 233 9.23 9.56 -3.60
CA ASN A 233 9.94 10.85 -3.48
C ASN A 233 9.51 11.65 -2.22
N PRO A 234 10.45 12.00 -1.33
CA PRO A 234 10.12 12.67 -0.08
C PRO A 234 9.60 14.10 -0.28
N ASP A 235 9.89 14.73 -1.42
CA ASP A 235 9.39 16.05 -1.77
C ASP A 235 7.94 16.01 -2.29
N VAL A 236 7.40 14.83 -2.61
CA VAL A 236 6.02 14.65 -3.07
C VAL A 236 5.13 14.35 -1.87
N THR A 237 4.20 15.26 -1.58
CA THR A 237 3.20 15.13 -0.50
C THR A 237 1.79 14.88 -1.03
N ALA A 238 1.55 15.18 -2.32
CA ALA A 238 0.23 15.10 -2.94
C ALA A 238 -0.29 13.67 -3.12
N CYS A 239 0.59 12.67 -3.23
CA CYS A 239 0.23 11.27 -3.48
C CYS A 239 0.10 10.41 -2.21
N LYS A 240 0.45 10.94 -1.03
CA LYS A 240 0.61 10.13 0.18
C LYS A 240 -0.70 9.80 0.91
N ASN A 241 -1.82 10.48 0.61
CA ASN A 241 -3.10 10.28 1.33
C ASN A 241 -4.32 10.49 0.42
N LEU A 242 -4.28 9.94 -0.78
CA LEU A 242 -5.38 10.07 -1.74
C LEU A 242 -6.48 9.04 -1.49
N VAL A 243 -7.69 9.42 -1.88
CA VAL A 243 -8.86 8.54 -1.81
C VAL A 243 -8.84 7.69 -3.06
N LYS A 244 -8.87 6.36 -2.90
CA LYS A 244 -8.86 5.44 -4.04
C LYS A 244 -10.18 5.46 -4.80
N GLU A 245 -10.11 5.31 -6.11
CA GLU A 245 -11.27 5.13 -6.97
C GLU A 245 -11.77 3.68 -6.95
N ASP A 246 -12.24 3.24 -5.79
CA ASP A 246 -12.69 1.85 -5.58
C ASP A 246 -14.07 1.71 -4.92
N SER A 247 -14.92 2.73 -5.07
CA SER A 247 -16.31 2.70 -4.62
C SER A 247 -17.25 3.36 -5.62
N ASN A 248 -18.55 3.06 -5.56
CA ASN A 248 -19.52 3.62 -6.50
C ASN A 248 -19.61 5.16 -6.44
N VAL A 249 -19.24 5.77 -5.30
CA VAL A 249 -19.23 7.24 -5.16
C VAL A 249 -18.05 7.88 -5.88
N PHE A 250 -16.87 7.27 -5.83
CA PHE A 250 -15.66 7.80 -6.48
C PHE A 250 -15.66 7.46 -7.97
N CYS A 251 -16.08 6.24 -8.33
CA CYS A 251 -16.19 5.78 -9.72
C CYS A 251 -17.30 6.42 -10.58
N ALA A 252 -17.99 7.46 -10.08
CA ALA A 252 -19.08 8.12 -10.79
C ALA A 252 -19.17 9.63 -10.54
N ASN A 253 -18.13 10.25 -9.97
CA ASN A 253 -18.14 11.66 -9.59
C ASN A 253 -17.51 12.59 -10.64
N GLY A 254 -16.85 12.05 -11.66
CA GLY A 254 -16.18 12.84 -12.71
C GLY A 254 -14.80 13.39 -12.31
N LEU A 255 -14.19 12.86 -11.26
CA LEU A 255 -12.89 13.28 -10.73
C LEU A 255 -11.89 12.12 -10.83
N ASP A 256 -10.63 12.49 -10.98
CA ASP A 256 -9.48 11.60 -10.77
C ASP A 256 -9.09 11.74 -9.29
N ASP A 257 -9.64 10.86 -8.44
CA ASP A 257 -9.56 10.99 -6.98
C ASP A 257 -8.21 10.48 -6.43
N ASP A 258 -7.58 9.51 -7.10
CA ASP A 258 -6.26 8.98 -6.74
C ASP A 258 -5.10 9.51 -7.60
N LYS A 259 -5.42 10.37 -8.56
CA LYS A 259 -4.47 11.16 -9.36
C LYS A 259 -3.50 10.29 -10.13
N ASP A 260 -3.98 9.23 -10.74
CA ASP A 260 -3.19 8.40 -11.65
C ASP A 260 -3.36 8.78 -13.14
N GLY A 261 -4.17 9.81 -13.41
CA GLY A 261 -4.42 10.33 -14.74
C GLY A 261 -5.58 9.67 -15.49
N VAL A 262 -6.26 8.70 -14.87
CA VAL A 262 -7.56 8.18 -15.33
C VAL A 262 -8.64 8.53 -14.29
N SER A 263 -9.92 8.37 -14.65
CA SER A 263 -11.02 8.80 -13.77
C SER A 263 -12.27 7.99 -14.02
N ASP A 264 -13.06 7.78 -12.96
CA ASP A 264 -14.30 7.01 -12.97
C ASP A 264 -14.13 5.65 -13.67
N CYS A 265 -15.04 5.26 -14.56
CA CYS A 265 -14.97 3.98 -15.25
C CYS A 265 -13.76 3.83 -16.18
N GLU A 266 -13.07 4.91 -16.56
CA GLU A 266 -11.82 4.76 -17.32
C GLU A 266 -10.66 4.29 -16.43
N ASP A 267 -10.82 4.41 -15.11
CA ASP A 267 -9.90 3.97 -14.07
C ASP A 267 -9.94 2.44 -13.87
N PRO A 268 -8.78 1.74 -13.88
CA PRO A 268 -8.66 0.33 -13.49
C PRO A 268 -9.17 -0.01 -12.08
N GLY A 269 -9.03 0.89 -11.11
CA GLY A 269 -9.56 0.79 -9.75
C GLY A 269 -11.08 0.64 -9.71
N CYS A 270 -11.79 1.21 -10.69
CA CYS A 270 -13.23 1.08 -10.85
C CYS A 270 -13.67 -0.20 -11.57
N GLN A 271 -12.74 -1.03 -12.06
CA GLN A 271 -13.01 -2.31 -12.70
C GLN A 271 -13.02 -3.45 -11.67
N ARG A 272 -13.80 -3.30 -10.59
CA ARG A 272 -13.87 -4.25 -9.47
C ARG A 272 -15.30 -4.72 -9.24
N GLU A 273 -15.44 -5.95 -8.76
CA GLU A 273 -16.74 -6.53 -8.43
C GLU A 273 -17.47 -5.67 -7.37
N GLY A 274 -18.76 -5.42 -7.57
CA GLY A 274 -19.57 -4.55 -6.70
C GLY A 274 -19.57 -3.06 -7.08
N ILE A 275 -18.78 -2.65 -8.08
CA ILE A 275 -18.84 -1.32 -8.68
C ILE A 275 -19.88 -1.31 -9.81
N ILE A 276 -21.14 -1.09 -9.43
CA ILE A 276 -22.32 -1.18 -10.32
C ILE A 276 -22.51 0.06 -11.22
N VAL A 277 -21.75 1.12 -10.99
CA VAL A 277 -21.84 2.39 -11.75
C VAL A 277 -21.08 2.33 -13.07
N CYS A 278 -20.24 1.30 -13.25
CA CYS A 278 -19.46 1.08 -14.46
C CYS A 278 -19.89 -0.21 -15.17
N ASN A 279 -19.70 -0.24 -16.49
CA ASN A 279 -19.81 -1.45 -17.30
C ASN A 279 -18.58 -1.50 -18.21
N ALA A 280 -17.57 -2.24 -17.76
CA ALA A 280 -16.21 -2.08 -18.25
C ALA A 280 -15.80 -0.59 -18.18
N ASN A 281 -15.15 -0.08 -19.22
CA ASN A 281 -14.57 1.26 -19.20
C ASN A 281 -15.57 2.40 -19.50
N VAL A 282 -16.87 2.18 -19.31
CA VAL A 282 -17.90 3.20 -19.57
C VAL A 282 -18.96 3.22 -18.46
N PRO A 283 -19.59 4.38 -18.20
CA PRO A 283 -20.69 4.48 -17.24
C PRO A 283 -21.86 3.55 -17.58
N ALA A 284 -22.45 2.95 -16.54
CA ALA A 284 -23.62 2.11 -16.65
C ALA A 284 -24.80 2.86 -17.31
N ASN A 285 -25.58 2.15 -18.13
CA ASN A 285 -26.71 2.73 -18.84
C ASN A 285 -27.96 1.83 -18.73
N PRO A 286 -29.01 2.24 -17.99
CA PRO A 286 -29.11 3.51 -17.25
C PRO A 286 -28.19 3.55 -16.03
N MET A 287 -27.72 4.75 -15.65
CA MET A 287 -26.91 4.92 -14.45
C MET A 287 -27.76 4.66 -13.20
N PRO A 288 -27.36 3.74 -12.31
CA PRO A 288 -28.07 3.45 -11.07
C PRO A 288 -28.15 4.67 -10.14
N ALA A 289 -29.30 4.88 -9.50
CA ALA A 289 -29.42 5.97 -8.54
C ALA A 289 -28.71 5.60 -7.22
N PRO A 290 -28.13 6.57 -6.47
CA PRO A 290 -27.39 6.27 -5.23
C PRO A 290 -28.14 5.46 -4.18
N ASN A 291 -29.48 5.60 -4.13
CA ASN A 291 -30.31 4.82 -3.22
C ASN A 291 -30.52 3.35 -3.63
N GLU A 292 -29.99 2.94 -4.79
CA GLU A 292 -30.08 1.59 -5.34
C GLU A 292 -28.74 0.84 -5.28
N TRP A 293 -27.62 1.56 -5.05
CA TRP A 293 -26.26 1.01 -5.11
C TRP A 293 -26.07 -0.20 -4.21
N THR A 294 -26.39 -0.09 -2.91
CA THR A 294 -26.27 -1.23 -1.97
C THR A 294 -27.05 -2.46 -2.43
N ALA A 295 -28.26 -2.28 -2.97
CA ALA A 295 -29.08 -3.42 -3.38
C ALA A 295 -28.54 -4.10 -4.65
N LEU A 296 -27.98 -3.32 -5.58
CA LEU A 296 -27.39 -3.84 -6.80
C LEU A 296 -26.00 -4.44 -6.55
N ALA A 297 -25.15 -3.77 -5.77
CA ALA A 297 -23.83 -4.26 -5.41
C ALA A 297 -23.92 -5.57 -4.62
N ASN A 298 -24.84 -5.67 -3.66
CA ASN A 298 -25.11 -6.95 -2.97
C ASN A 298 -25.61 -8.05 -3.92
N ALA A 299 -26.36 -7.70 -4.97
CA ALA A 299 -26.86 -8.67 -5.93
C ALA A 299 -25.77 -9.17 -6.89
N GLU A 300 -24.77 -8.34 -7.16
CA GLU A 300 -23.53 -8.73 -7.86
C GLU A 300 -22.71 -9.65 -6.96
N CYS A 301 -22.35 -9.18 -5.77
CA CYS A 301 -21.52 -9.89 -4.78
C CYS A 301 -22.19 -11.08 -4.05
N SER A 302 -23.25 -11.66 -4.63
CA SER A 302 -23.88 -12.90 -4.12
C SER A 302 -24.48 -13.77 -5.24
N ASN A 303 -24.07 -13.55 -6.49
CA ASN A 303 -24.63 -14.21 -7.66
C ASN A 303 -23.85 -15.50 -8.04
N GLY A 304 -22.69 -15.76 -7.44
CA GLY A 304 -21.86 -16.92 -7.72
C GLY A 304 -21.09 -16.84 -9.05
N ALA A 305 -20.88 -15.64 -9.58
CA ALA A 305 -20.12 -15.34 -10.79
C ALA A 305 -18.95 -14.40 -10.46
N THR A 306 -17.99 -14.33 -11.39
CA THR A 306 -16.99 -13.25 -11.41
C THR A 306 -17.52 -12.18 -12.35
N ASP A 307 -17.65 -10.95 -11.86
CA ASP A 307 -18.18 -9.84 -12.66
C ASP A 307 -17.10 -8.84 -13.11
N ASP A 308 -15.86 -8.97 -12.61
CA ASP A 308 -14.70 -8.14 -13.00
C ASP A 308 -13.59 -8.88 -13.77
N GLY A 309 -13.77 -10.19 -14.02
CA GLY A 309 -12.86 -10.99 -14.84
C GLY A 309 -11.63 -11.53 -14.11
N ASN A 310 -11.54 -11.36 -12.79
CA ASN A 310 -10.58 -12.06 -11.97
C ASN A 310 -11.10 -13.49 -11.57
N ASN A 311 -10.38 -14.26 -10.75
CA ASN A 311 -10.77 -15.63 -10.39
C ASN A 311 -11.47 -15.75 -9.02
N PHE A 312 -11.69 -14.62 -8.36
CA PHE A 312 -12.45 -14.48 -7.14
C PHE A 312 -13.91 -14.18 -7.49
N ILE A 313 -14.80 -14.53 -6.57
CA ILE A 313 -16.25 -14.56 -6.79
C ILE A 313 -16.90 -14.07 -5.51
N ASP A 314 -17.88 -13.17 -5.63
CA ASP A 314 -18.68 -12.67 -4.53
C ASP A 314 -17.78 -12.17 -3.37
N CYS A 315 -18.13 -12.46 -2.12
CA CYS A 315 -17.40 -12.05 -0.93
C CYS A 315 -15.98 -12.63 -0.77
N ALA A 316 -15.56 -13.56 -1.64
CA ALA A 316 -14.16 -13.97 -1.70
C ALA A 316 -13.33 -12.99 -2.56
N ASP A 317 -13.98 -12.11 -3.30
CA ASP A 317 -13.37 -11.01 -4.04
C ASP A 317 -13.20 -9.78 -3.13
N PHE A 318 -12.02 -9.16 -3.19
CA PHE A 318 -11.75 -7.92 -2.46
C PHE A 318 -12.51 -6.73 -3.03
N GLY A 319 -12.88 -6.74 -4.30
CA GLY A 319 -13.86 -5.81 -4.88
C GLY A 319 -15.14 -5.81 -4.06
N CYS A 320 -15.70 -6.98 -3.78
CA CYS A 320 -16.90 -7.10 -2.97
C CYS A 320 -16.66 -6.88 -1.47
N SER A 321 -15.63 -7.51 -0.89
CA SER A 321 -15.45 -7.51 0.56
C SER A 321 -15.06 -6.14 1.12
N LEU A 322 -14.30 -5.34 0.35
CA LEU A 322 -13.82 -4.02 0.77
C LEU A 322 -14.73 -2.88 0.31
N ASN A 323 -15.67 -3.13 -0.60
CA ASN A 323 -16.55 -2.09 -1.11
C ASN A 323 -17.56 -1.65 -0.03
N PRO A 324 -17.64 -0.34 0.27
CA PRO A 324 -18.50 0.19 1.32
C PRO A 324 -20.00 0.05 1.03
N ASP A 325 -20.39 -0.10 -0.24
CA ASP A 325 -21.79 -0.32 -0.62
C ASP A 325 -22.21 -1.78 -0.49
N VAL A 326 -21.28 -2.72 -0.26
CA VAL A 326 -21.56 -4.14 -0.08
C VAL A 326 -21.73 -4.45 1.41
N THR A 327 -22.91 -4.98 1.75
CA THR A 327 -23.34 -5.31 3.12
C THR A 327 -23.75 -6.76 3.29
N ILE A 328 -23.77 -7.56 2.20
CA ILE A 328 -24.12 -8.98 2.24
C ILE A 328 -22.94 -9.87 2.68
N CYS A 329 -21.72 -9.38 2.54
CA CYS A 329 -20.54 -10.09 2.98
C CYS A 329 -20.46 -10.12 4.51
N PRO A 330 -19.93 -11.21 5.11
CA PRO A 330 -19.68 -11.22 6.54
C PRO A 330 -18.63 -10.17 6.90
N GLU A 331 -18.59 -9.77 8.18
CA GLU A 331 -17.66 -8.74 8.67
C GLU A 331 -17.92 -7.36 8.03
N ALA A 332 -19.18 -7.08 7.65
CA ALA A 332 -19.49 -5.91 6.82
C ALA A 332 -19.73 -4.61 7.59
N ASN A 333 -19.78 -4.66 8.93
CA ASN A 333 -20.11 -3.51 9.78
C ASN A 333 -19.47 -3.60 11.16
N ASP A 334 -19.43 -2.47 11.87
CA ASP A 334 -18.83 -2.34 13.21
C ASP A 334 -19.32 -3.36 14.24
N ALA A 335 -20.57 -3.80 14.16
CA ALA A 335 -21.09 -4.75 15.14
C ALA A 335 -20.52 -6.16 14.93
N GLU A 336 -20.25 -6.55 13.69
CA GLU A 336 -19.59 -7.82 13.37
C GLU A 336 -18.08 -7.73 13.61
N CYS A 337 -17.48 -6.55 13.40
CA CYS A 337 -16.07 -6.31 13.65
C CYS A 337 -15.71 -6.02 15.13
N SER A 338 -16.61 -6.32 16.07
CA SER A 338 -16.38 -6.12 17.51
C SER A 338 -17.14 -7.08 18.42
N ASP A 339 -17.62 -8.20 17.88
CA ASP A 339 -18.40 -9.19 18.63
C ASP A 339 -17.59 -10.42 19.07
N ASN A 340 -16.30 -10.47 18.75
CA ASN A 340 -15.39 -11.58 19.03
C ASN A 340 -15.79 -12.89 18.35
N VAL A 341 -16.48 -12.79 17.21
CA VAL A 341 -16.85 -13.93 16.36
C VAL A 341 -16.11 -13.82 15.02
N ASP A 342 -15.73 -14.98 14.49
CA ASP A 342 -15.19 -15.11 13.14
C ASP A 342 -16.40 -15.30 12.20
N ASN A 343 -16.88 -14.22 11.56
CA ASN A 343 -18.15 -14.23 10.84
C ASN A 343 -18.02 -14.84 9.44
N ASN A 344 -16.80 -14.97 8.91
CA ASN A 344 -16.51 -15.58 7.61
C ASN A 344 -15.80 -16.96 7.71
N SER A 345 -15.51 -17.43 8.92
CA SER A 345 -14.82 -18.69 9.24
C SER A 345 -13.40 -18.82 8.65
N ASN A 346 -12.66 -17.72 8.53
CA ASN A 346 -11.29 -17.69 8.00
C ASN A 346 -10.20 -17.78 9.09
N THR A 347 -10.58 -17.97 10.36
CA THR A 347 -9.76 -18.05 11.58
C THR A 347 -9.32 -16.73 12.22
N PHE A 348 -9.59 -15.60 11.56
CA PHE A 348 -9.38 -14.27 12.09
C PHE A 348 -10.70 -13.74 12.66
N VAL A 349 -10.62 -12.81 13.62
CA VAL A 349 -11.77 -12.33 14.40
C VAL A 349 -11.67 -10.82 14.55
N ASP A 350 -12.78 -10.12 14.33
CA ASP A 350 -12.88 -8.67 14.48
C ASP A 350 -11.76 -7.94 13.72
N CYS A 351 -11.11 -6.94 14.32
CA CYS A 351 -10.04 -6.15 13.69
C CYS A 351 -8.76 -6.93 13.38
N ALA A 352 -8.62 -8.18 13.81
CA ALA A 352 -7.55 -9.04 13.31
C ALA A 352 -7.89 -9.67 11.95
N ASP A 353 -9.15 -9.57 11.50
CA ASP A 353 -9.59 -9.98 10.17
C ASP A 353 -9.47 -8.81 9.18
N ASN A 354 -8.88 -9.10 8.02
CA ASN A 354 -8.71 -8.15 6.93
C ASN A 354 -10.04 -7.62 6.35
N SER A 355 -11.12 -8.38 6.51
CA SER A 355 -12.48 -8.00 6.13
C SER A 355 -12.99 -6.84 7.00
N CYS A 356 -12.47 -6.72 8.22
CA CYS A 356 -12.72 -5.59 9.12
C CYS A 356 -11.64 -4.51 8.99
N SER A 357 -10.36 -4.84 9.22
CA SER A 357 -9.28 -3.85 9.34
C SER A 357 -9.01 -3.05 8.07
N ARG A 358 -9.31 -3.62 6.90
CA ARG A 358 -9.06 -2.96 5.62
C ARG A 358 -10.29 -2.30 5.02
N LYS A 359 -11.47 -2.50 5.59
CA LYS A 359 -12.72 -2.00 5.02
C LYS A 359 -12.98 -0.60 5.56
N PRO A 360 -12.81 0.49 4.78
CA PRO A 360 -12.81 1.86 5.31
C PRO A 360 -14.13 2.30 5.96
N SER A 361 -15.24 1.58 5.71
CA SER A 361 -16.54 1.83 6.34
C SER A 361 -16.64 1.33 7.77
N ILE A 362 -15.74 0.44 8.20
CA ILE A 362 -15.61 0.02 9.59
C ILE A 362 -14.97 1.18 10.36
N THR A 363 -15.41 1.43 11.58
CA THR A 363 -14.87 2.51 12.43
C THR A 363 -14.51 2.02 13.82
N VAL A 364 -14.92 0.78 14.16
CA VAL A 364 -14.60 0.15 15.43
C VAL A 364 -13.18 -0.38 15.49
N CYS A 365 -12.65 -0.79 14.34
CA CYS A 365 -11.23 -0.93 14.14
C CYS A 365 -10.71 0.50 13.96
N GLY A 366 -9.74 0.93 14.77
CA GLY A 366 -8.97 2.10 14.35
C GLY A 366 -8.38 1.74 12.97
N HIS A 367 -8.16 2.69 12.09
CA HIS A 367 -7.71 2.33 10.75
C HIS A 367 -6.32 2.90 10.56
N GLU A 368 -5.34 2.03 10.37
CA GLU A 368 -4.01 2.39 9.90
C GLU A 368 -4.05 2.39 8.37
N LEU A 369 -4.64 3.44 7.79
CA LEU A 369 -4.82 3.54 6.33
C LEU A 369 -4.17 4.77 5.74
N SER A 370 -3.92 5.81 6.54
CA SER A 370 -3.18 6.98 6.05
C SER A 370 -1.69 6.72 6.09
N PHE A 371 -0.93 7.45 5.27
CA PHE A 371 0.53 7.44 5.34
C PHE A 371 1.04 7.78 6.74
N ALA A 372 0.39 8.73 7.43
CA ALA A 372 0.80 9.15 8.76
C ALA A 372 0.56 8.07 9.82
N GLU A 373 -0.57 7.37 9.74
CA GLU A 373 -0.92 6.27 10.65
C GLU A 373 -0.15 4.98 10.30
N CYS A 374 0.34 4.87 9.08
CA CYS A 374 1.20 3.77 8.62
C CYS A 374 2.70 4.11 8.70
N SER A 375 3.09 5.18 9.40
CA SER A 375 4.50 5.54 9.60
C SER A 375 4.78 6.25 10.93
N ASP A 376 3.91 6.13 11.94
CA ASP A 376 4.06 6.84 13.22
C ASP A 376 4.63 5.99 14.37
N GLY A 377 4.96 4.72 14.10
CA GLY A 377 5.60 3.80 15.02
C GLY A 377 4.66 3.27 16.10
N ILE A 378 3.34 3.42 15.95
CA ILE A 378 2.35 2.90 16.89
C ILE A 378 1.18 2.24 16.17
N SER A 379 0.63 1.19 16.77
CA SER A 379 -0.65 0.66 16.28
C SER A 379 -1.76 1.66 16.58
N ASN A 380 -2.35 2.27 15.55
CA ASN A 380 -3.54 3.09 15.62
C ASN A 380 -4.84 2.26 15.51
N ASP A 381 -4.78 1.01 15.06
CA ASP A 381 -5.95 0.14 14.91
C ASP A 381 -6.26 -0.76 16.11
N GLY A 382 -5.32 -0.87 17.05
CA GLY A 382 -5.48 -1.64 18.28
C GLY A 382 -5.22 -3.13 18.10
N ASN A 383 -4.72 -3.55 16.95
CA ASN A 383 -4.14 -4.87 16.74
C ASN A 383 -2.63 -4.85 17.17
N PRO A 384 -1.92 -5.99 17.17
CA PRO A 384 -0.52 -6.05 17.63
C PRO A 384 0.53 -5.66 16.58
N PHE A 385 0.10 -5.40 15.34
CA PHE A 385 0.91 -5.00 14.21
C PHE A 385 0.95 -3.47 14.14
N VAL A 386 2.06 -2.92 13.65
CA VAL A 386 2.34 -1.48 13.66
C VAL A 386 2.79 -1.07 12.27
N ASP A 387 2.21 0.00 11.73
CA ASP A 387 2.63 0.58 10.46
C ASP A 387 2.69 -0.47 9.33
N CYS A 388 3.82 -0.63 8.64
CA CYS A 388 3.96 -1.55 7.51
C CYS A 388 3.95 -3.04 7.88
N ASP A 389 4.13 -3.38 9.16
CA ASP A 389 3.86 -4.72 9.65
C ASP A 389 2.35 -5.00 9.76
N ASP A 390 1.54 -3.94 9.77
CA ASP A 390 0.10 -4.02 9.67
C ASP A 390 -0.35 -4.27 8.23
N PHE A 391 -1.16 -5.29 8.04
CA PHE A 391 -1.72 -5.63 6.73
C PHE A 391 -2.69 -4.56 6.20
N ALA A 392 -3.29 -3.75 7.06
CA ALA A 392 -4.07 -2.57 6.68
C ALA A 392 -3.20 -1.57 5.90
N CYS A 393 -1.95 -1.40 6.31
CA CYS A 393 -0.98 -0.50 5.67
C CYS A 393 -0.33 -1.06 4.41
N ALA A 394 -0.53 -2.33 4.05
CA ALA A 394 0.13 -2.98 2.91
C ALA A 394 -0.03 -2.27 1.54
N ASN A 395 -1.03 -1.39 1.42
CA ASN A 395 -1.30 -0.59 0.22
C ASN A 395 -1.18 0.94 0.46
N SER A 396 -0.72 1.36 1.63
CA SER A 396 -0.41 2.75 1.98
C SER A 396 0.89 3.15 1.32
N GLY A 397 1.00 4.38 0.81
CA GLY A 397 2.25 4.95 0.27
C GLY A 397 3.43 4.90 1.24
N ALA A 398 3.17 4.70 2.54
CA ALA A 398 4.20 4.46 3.54
C ALA A 398 4.86 3.07 3.40
N CYS A 399 4.16 2.10 2.81
CA CYS A 399 4.53 0.69 2.76
C CYS A 399 4.52 0.12 1.32
N VAL A 400 4.37 0.98 0.31
CA VAL A 400 4.54 0.61 -1.11
C VAL A 400 6.02 0.31 -1.36
N LYS A 401 6.27 -0.89 -1.88
CA LYS A 401 7.57 -1.54 -2.05
C LYS A 401 8.34 -1.10 -3.29
#